data_AF-A0A800J9H7-F1
#
_entry.id   AF-A0A800J9H7-F1
#
_cell.length_a   1.000
_cell.length_b   1.000
_cell.length_c   1.000
_cell.angle_alpha   90.00
_cell.angle_beta   90.00
_cell.angle_gamma   90.00
#
_symmetry.space_group_name_H-M   'P 1'
#
loop_
_entity.id
_entity.type
_entity.pdbx_description
1 polymer ?
#
loop_
_entity_poly.entity_id
_entity_poly.type
_entity_poly.pdbx_seq_one_letter_code
_entity_poly.pdbx_strand_id
1 'polypeptide(L)' 'MQEKLLFLFAVIADTHIRLPDSSEEIGYPSNRLSNDRAKYVVQCLNRIKPDYLIHLGDLVRNILSCR' A
#
# COMPACT_ATOMS: atom_id res chain seq x y z
N MET A 1 38.31 -1.87 -3.78
CA MET A 1 37.37 -1.10 -2.95
C MET A 1 36.13 -1.95 -2.79
N GLN A 2 35.68 -2.19 -1.56
CA GLN A 2 34.45 -2.98 -1.33
C GLN A 2 33.26 -2.02 -1.34
N GLU A 3 32.32 -2.27 -2.24
CA GLU A 3 31.05 -1.54 -2.32
C GLU A 3 30.34 -1.63 -0.96
N LYS A 4 30.18 -0.49 -0.28
CA LYS A 4 29.45 -0.40 0.98
C LYS A 4 28.01 0.00 0.67
N LEU A 5 27.05 -0.86 1.04
CA LEU A 5 25.63 -0.51 1.00
C LEU A 5 25.40 0.72 1.89
N LEU A 6 24.87 1.80 1.31
CA LEU A 6 24.60 3.05 2.04
C LEU A 6 23.26 3.01 2.76
N PHE A 7 22.23 2.48 2.11
CA PHE A 7 20.89 2.25 2.67
C PHE A 7 20.10 1.28 1.78
N LEU A 8 19.11 0.62 2.36
CA LEU A 8 18.09 -0.18 1.68
C LEU A 8 16.74 0.51 1.86
N PHE A 9 16.04 0.79 0.76
CA PHE A 9 14.69 1.34 0.82
C PHE A 9 13.72 0.51 0.00
N ALA A 10 12.44 0.62 0.34
CA ALA A 10 11.36 -0.02 -0.39
C ALA A 10 10.42 1.02 -0.98
N VAL A 11 9.86 0.71 -2.15
CA VAL A 11 8.88 1.54 -2.84
C VAL A 11 7.59 0.75 -3.00
N ILE A 12 6.48 1.35 -2.61
CA ILE A 12 5.13 0.81 -2.84
C ILE A 12 4.22 1.91 -3.41
N ALA A 13 3.10 1.53 -4.03
CA ALA A 13 2.16 2.45 -4.65
C ALA A 13 0.77 1.82 -4.70
N ASP A 14 -0.25 2.63 -5.01
CA ASP A 14 -1.59 2.15 -5.37
C ASP A 14 -2.18 1.17 -4.34
N THR A 15 -1.95 1.46 -3.05
CA THR A 15 -2.47 0.60 -1.99
C THR A 15 -4.00 0.65 -1.96
N HIS A 16 -4.58 1.79 -2.36
CA HIS A 16 -6.04 1.98 -2.47
C HIS A 16 -6.76 1.48 -1.22
N ILE A 17 -6.26 1.87 -0.04
CA ILE A 17 -6.82 1.46 1.26
C ILE A 17 -8.30 1.87 1.30
N ARG A 18 -9.14 0.93 1.69
CA ARG A 18 -10.59 1.10 1.89
C ARG A 18 -10.88 1.46 3.34
N LEU A 19 -11.72 2.47 3.53
CA LEU A 19 -12.19 2.88 4.85
C LEU A 19 -13.31 1.93 5.33
N PRO A 20 -13.50 1.74 6.66
CA PRO A 20 -14.49 0.82 7.21
C PRO A 20 -15.93 1.07 6.72
N ASP A 21 -16.29 2.33 6.50
CA ASP A 21 -17.65 2.76 6.14
C ASP A 21 -17.83 3.01 4.63
N SER A 22 -16.90 2.55 3.78
CA SER A 22 -17.09 2.60 2.32
C SER A 22 -18.19 1.59 1.94
N SER A 23 -19.42 2.07 1.74
CA SER A 23 -20.57 1.28 1.27
C SER A 23 -20.26 0.55 -0.04
N GLU A 24 -21.04 -0.50 -0.35
CA GLU A 24 -20.87 -1.41 -1.50
C GLU A 24 -20.28 -0.73 -2.73
N GLU A 25 -19.01 -1.03 -3.00
CA GLU A 25 -18.24 -0.35 -4.02
C GLU A 25 -18.62 -0.81 -5.43
N ILE A 26 -18.83 0.17 -6.31
CA ILE A 26 -18.83 0.00 -7.76
C ILE A 26 -17.36 -0.21 -8.19
N GLY A 27 -17.05 -1.36 -8.80
CA GLY A 27 -15.70 -1.62 -9.32
C GLY A 27 -15.36 -3.11 -9.43
N TYR A 28 -14.07 -3.39 -9.59
CA TYR A 28 -13.56 -4.76 -9.71
C TYR A 28 -13.73 -5.54 -8.40
N PRO A 29 -14.23 -6.79 -8.43
CA PRO A 29 -14.41 -7.62 -7.24
C PRO A 29 -13.13 -7.77 -6.38
N SER A 30 -11.96 -7.72 -7.02
CA SER A 30 -10.65 -7.81 -6.37
C SER A 30 -10.33 -6.62 -5.44
N ASN A 31 -11.05 -5.50 -5.53
CA ASN A 31 -10.89 -4.35 -4.64
C ASN A 31 -11.27 -4.69 -3.19
N ARG A 32 -12.14 -5.68 -2.99
CA ARG A 32 -12.50 -6.17 -1.64
C ARG A 32 -11.29 -6.66 -0.85
N LEU A 33 -10.22 -7.07 -1.55
CA LEU A 33 -8.98 -7.59 -0.97
C LEU A 33 -7.88 -6.52 -0.80
N SER A 34 -8.11 -5.26 -1.15
CA SER A 34 -7.05 -4.23 -1.15
C SER A 34 -6.39 -4.07 0.23
N ASN A 35 -7.17 -4.01 1.30
CA ASN A 35 -6.64 -3.87 2.66
C ASN A 35 -5.82 -5.10 3.10
N ASP A 36 -6.25 -6.30 2.73
CA ASP A 36 -5.54 -7.52 3.11
C ASP A 36 -4.25 -7.70 2.31
N ARG A 37 -4.25 -7.31 1.02
CA ARG A 37 -3.00 -7.19 0.24
C ARG A 37 -2.05 -6.18 0.86
N ALA A 38 -2.55 -5.00 1.25
CA ALA A 38 -1.75 -3.97 1.90
C ALA A 38 -1.09 -4.49 3.19
N LYS A 39 -1.86 -5.17 4.06
CA LYS A 39 -1.35 -5.81 5.27
C LYS A 39 -0.28 -6.85 4.97
N TYR A 40 -0.50 -7.70 3.96
CA TYR A 40 0.48 -8.71 3.55
C TYR A 40 1.79 -8.07 3.10
N VAL A 41 1.73 -7.02 2.28
CA VAL A 41 2.92 -6.29 1.83
C VAL A 41 3.65 -5.64 3.01
N VAL A 42 2.93 -5.02 3.95
CA VAL A 42 3.53 -4.47 5.18
C VAL A 42 4.24 -5.56 5.99
N GLN A 43 3.67 -6.76 6.12
CA GLN A 43 4.33 -7.88 6.78
C GLN A 43 5.61 -8.32 6.06
N CYS A 44 5.63 -8.32 4.72
CA CYS A 44 6.84 -8.56 3.94
C CYS A 44 7.90 -7.50 4.21
N LEU A 45 7.52 -6.22 4.20
CA LEU A 45 8.42 -5.10 4.44
C LEU A 45 9.02 -5.14 5.86
N ASN A 46 8.22 -5.51 6.87
CA ASN A 46 8.70 -5.71 8.23
C ASN A 46 9.75 -6.83 8.35
N ARG A 47 9.69 -7.84 7.47
CA ARG A 47 10.72 -8.90 7.39
C ARG A 47 11.97 -8.42 6.66
N ILE A 48 11.81 -7.64 5.58
CA ILE A 48 12.92 -7.07 4.79
C ILE A 48 13.71 -6.03 5.60
N LYS A 49 13.03 -5.28 6.48
CA LYS A 49 13.60 -4.20 7.30
C LYS A 49 14.36 -3.15 6.47
N PRO A 50 13.71 -2.49 5.49
CA PRO A 50 14.32 -1.34 4.83
C PRO A 50 14.52 -0.20 5.85
N ASP A 51 15.52 0.65 5.61
CA ASP A 51 15.78 1.85 6.42
C ASP A 51 14.63 2.86 6.33
N TYR A 52 13.97 2.92 5.17
CA TYR A 52 12.78 3.73 4.94
C TYR A 52 11.93 3.20 3.77
N LEU A 53 10.67 3.63 3.75
CA LEU A 53 9.69 3.31 2.73
C LEU A 53 9.22 4.57 2.03
N ILE A 54 9.16 4.51 0.71
CA ILE A 54 8.56 5.54 -0.14
C ILE A 54 7.23 5.00 -0.68
N HIS A 55 6.13 5.71 -0.42
CA HIS A 55 4.84 5.41 -1.03
C HIS A 55 4.56 6.43 -2.14
N LEU A 56 4.31 5.98 -3.37
CA LEU A 56 4.27 6.89 -4.53
C LEU A 56 2.94 7.64 -4.71
N GLY A 57 1.85 7.18 -4.08
CA GLY A 57 0.55 7.84 -4.21
C GLY A 57 -0.59 6.84 -4.17
N ASP A 58 -1.83 7.31 -4.24
CA ASP A 58 -3.03 6.47 -4.18
C ASP A 58 -3.07 5.56 -2.94
N LEU A 59 -2.71 6.17 -1.81
CA LEU A 59 -2.66 5.50 -0.51
C LEU A 59 -4.06 5.09 -0.04
N VAL A 60 -5.00 6.03 -0.08
CA VAL A 60 -6.41 5.81 0.23
C VAL A 60 -7.20 5.89 -1.07
N ARG A 61 -8.10 4.92 -1.27
CA ARG A 61 -9.03 4.97 -2.40
C ARG A 61 -9.97 6.16 -2.20
N ASN A 62 -10.06 7.02 -3.21
CA ASN A 62 -11.01 8.12 -3.16
C ASN A 62 -12.43 7.56 -3.31
N ILE A 63 -13.26 7.77 -2.29
CA ILE A 63 -14.69 7.51 -2.39
C ILE A 63 -15.28 8.83 -2.89
N LEU A 64 -15.52 8.93 -4.19
CA LEU A 64 -16.38 10.00 -4.68
C LEU A 64 -17.76 9.76 -4.07
N SER A 65 -18.06 10.40 -2.94
CA SER A 65 -19.45 10.71 -2.64
C SER A 65 -19.87 11.70 -3.71
N CYS A 66 -20.52 11.23 -4.77
CA CYS A 66 -21.46 12.11 -5.46
C CYS A 66 -22.49 12.47 -4.38
N ARG A 67 -22.31 13.66 -3.79
CA ARG A 67 -23.41 14.38 -3.16
C ARG A 67 -24.35 14.86 -4.27
#